data_AF-A0A354W9A5-F1
#
_entry.id   AF-A0A354W9A5-F1
#
_cell.length_a   1.000
_cell.length_b   1.000
_cell.length_c   1.000
_cell.angle_alpha   90.00
_cell.angle_beta   90.00
_cell.angle_gamma   90.00
#
_symmetry.space_group_name_H-M   'P 1'
#
loop_
_entity.id
_entity.type
_entity.pdbx_description
1 polymer ?
#
loop_
_entity_poly.entity_id
_entity_poly.type
_entity_poly.pdbx_seq_one_letter_code
_entity_poly.pdbx_strand_id
1 'polypeptide(L)' 'MGKDKLRKFKEIGGLYNVVEPKTEEVRHGFELKGNWAATHFKNENGLVLELGCGKGEYTVALGRRNP' A
#
# COMPACT_ATOMS: atom_id res chain seq x y z
N MET A 1 18.09 -4.44 -17.02
CA MET A 1 17.66 -4.13 -15.63
C MET A 1 18.20 -2.74 -15.29
N GLY A 2 17.35 -1.72 -15.17
CA GLY A 2 17.84 -0.33 -15.00
C GLY A 2 18.67 -0.16 -13.73
N LYS A 3 19.83 0.51 -13.85
CA LYS A 3 20.84 0.68 -12.78
C LYS A 3 20.31 1.27 -11.47
N ASP A 4 19.12 1.88 -11.47
CA ASP A 4 18.48 2.50 -10.30
C ASP A 4 17.38 1.68 -9.61
N LYS A 5 17.03 0.49 -10.13
CA LYS A 5 15.85 -0.25 -9.63
C LYS A 5 15.95 -0.58 -8.13
N LEU A 6 17.12 -1.06 -7.68
CA LEU A 6 17.34 -1.41 -6.26
C LEU A 6 17.33 -0.18 -5.35
N ARG A 7 17.90 0.94 -5.80
CA ARG A 7 17.86 2.21 -5.06
C ARG A 7 16.43 2.69 -4.86
N LYS A 8 15.62 2.68 -5.92
CA LYS A 8 14.19 3.06 -5.87
C LYS A 8 13.39 2.18 -4.93
N PHE A 9 13.60 0.86 -4.93
CA PHE A 9 12.93 -0.02 -3.96
C PHE A 9 13.32 0.31 -2.52
N LYS A 10 14.60 0.55 -2.25
CA LYS A 10 15.07 0.94 -0.91
C LYS A 10 14.43 2.26 -0.45
N GLU A 11 14.28 3.24 -1.35
CA GLU A 11 13.61 4.51 -1.05
C GLU A 11 12.12 4.30 -0.75
N ILE A 12 11.42 3.53 -1.57
CA ILE A 12 9.98 3.23 -1.39
C ILE A 12 9.75 2.46 -0.09
N GLY A 13 10.57 1.46 0.23
CA GLY A 13 10.47 0.69 1.48
C GLY A 13 10.71 1.50 2.75
N GLY A 14 11.26 2.71 2.65
CA GLY A 14 11.41 3.65 3.77
C GLY A 14 10.18 4.52 4.03
N LEU A 15 9.15 4.48 3.17
CA LEU A 15 7.94 5.27 3.34
C LEU A 15 7.01 4.62 4.38
N TYR A 16 6.49 5.43 5.31
CA TYR A 16 5.66 4.95 6.42
C TYR A 16 4.34 4.27 5.99
N ASN A 17 3.87 4.56 4.77
CA ASN A 17 2.63 4.06 4.20
C ASN A 17 2.86 2.90 3.20
N VAL A 18 4.08 2.40 3.11
CA VAL A 18 4.41 1.22 2.29
C VAL A 18 4.43 -0.01 3.17
N VAL A 19 3.72 -1.04 2.73
CA VAL A 19 3.64 -2.33 3.40
C VAL A 19 4.23 -3.38 2.46
N GLU A 20 5.40 -3.91 2.82
CA GLU A 20 6.15 -4.90 2.01
C GLU A 20 6.39 -6.19 2.82
N PRO A 21 5.37 -7.06 2.96
CA PRO A 21 5.51 -8.30 3.69
C PRO A 21 6.35 -9.31 2.89
N LYS A 22 7.08 -10.16 3.60
CA LYS A 22 7.76 -11.31 3.01
C LYS A 22 6.72 -12.33 2.54
N THR A 23 7.06 -13.09 1.52
CA THR A 23 6.21 -14.16 0.97
C THR A 23 5.69 -15.12 2.04
N GLU A 24 6.53 -15.49 3.01
CA GLU A 24 6.15 -16.41 4.08
C GLU A 24 5.11 -15.82 5.04
N GLU A 25 5.15 -14.50 5.30
CA GLU A 25 4.16 -13.81 6.14
C GLU A 25 2.80 -13.81 5.44
N VAL A 26 2.79 -13.60 4.12
CA VAL A 26 1.56 -13.67 3.31
C VAL A 26 0.98 -15.09 3.26
N ARG A 27 1.84 -16.11 3.20
CA ARG A 27 1.43 -17.52 3.13
C ARG A 27 0.89 -18.06 4.45
N HIS A 28 1.51 -17.71 5.57
CA HIS A 28 1.14 -18.22 6.90
C HIS A 28 0.08 -17.38 7.62
N GLY A 29 -0.31 -16.24 7.04
CA GLY A 29 -1.32 -15.35 7.59
C GLY A 29 -0.75 -13.96 7.81
N PHE A 30 -1.14 -13.03 6.94
CA PHE A 30 -0.72 -11.65 7.02
C PHE A 30 -1.62 -10.85 7.97
N GLU A 31 -1.03 -10.07 8.87
CA GLU A 31 -1.75 -9.36 9.95
C GLU A 31 -2.86 -8.44 9.44
N LEU A 32 -2.65 -7.76 8.30
CA LEU A 32 -3.63 -6.82 7.75
C LEU A 32 -4.72 -7.53 6.95
N LYS A 33 -4.62 -8.84 6.67
CA LYS A 33 -5.65 -9.58 5.94
C LYS A 33 -6.98 -9.50 6.69
N GLY A 34 -7.95 -8.79 6.11
CA GLY A 34 -9.26 -8.53 6.71
C GLY A 34 -9.29 -7.37 7.73
N ASN A 35 -8.14 -6.82 8.12
CA ASN A 35 -8.03 -5.81 9.19
C ASN A 35 -7.50 -4.45 8.69
N TRP A 36 -7.39 -4.23 7.39
CA TRP A 36 -6.83 -3.00 6.81
C TRP A 36 -7.52 -1.72 7.30
N ALA A 37 -8.86 -1.67 7.27
CA ALA A 37 -9.61 -0.47 7.67
C ALA A 37 -9.36 -0.12 9.15
N ALA A 38 -9.52 -1.09 10.05
CA ALA A 38 -9.36 -0.88 11.49
C ALA A 38 -7.90 -0.65 11.93
N THR A 39 -6.95 -1.43 11.41
CA THR A 39 -5.56 -1.40 11.89
C THR A 39 -4.71 -0.37 11.15
N HIS A 40 -4.81 -0.30 9.82
CA HIS A 40 -3.94 0.56 9.01
C HIS A 40 -4.54 1.97 8.82
N PHE A 41 -5.80 2.06 8.38
CA PHE A 41 -6.47 3.34 8.12
C PHE A 41 -7.20 3.91 9.34
N LYS A 42 -7.40 3.11 10.39
CA LYS A 42 -8.03 3.47 11.67
C LYS A 42 -9.43 4.06 11.51
N ASN A 43 -10.24 3.46 10.65
CA ASN A 43 -11.63 3.84 10.44
C ASN A 43 -12.48 2.61 10.07
N GLU A 44 -13.80 2.82 9.94
CA GLU A 44 -14.78 1.79 9.59
C GLU A 44 -15.28 1.91 8.14
N ASN A 45 -14.59 2.70 7.31
CA ASN A 45 -14.97 2.91 5.92
C ASN A 45 -14.62 1.70 5.04
N GLY A 46 -15.34 1.55 3.94
CA GLY A 46 -14.99 0.57 2.90
C GLY A 46 -13.63 0.88 2.26
N LEU A 47 -12.99 -0.16 1.72
CA LEU A 47 -11.69 -0.05 1.06
C LEU A 47 -11.85 -0.04 -0.46
N VAL A 48 -11.15 0.88 -1.13
CA VAL A 48 -11.04 0.94 -2.58
C VAL A 48 -9.61 0.59 -2.99
N LEU A 49 -9.45 -0.32 -3.95
CA LEU A 49 -8.16 -0.76 -4.47
C LEU A 49 -7.99 -0.31 -5.91
N GLU A 50 -6.89 0.40 -6.20
CA GLU A 50 -6.45 0.70 -7.56
C GLU A 50 -5.26 -0.21 -7.92
N LEU A 51 -5.39 -0.94 -9.03
CA LEU A 51 -4.31 -1.78 -9.56
C LEU A 51 -3.63 -1.07 -10.74
N GLY A 52 -2.30 -0.97 -10.71
CA GLY A 52 -1.55 -0.28 -11.76
C GLY A 52 -1.66 1.25 -11.71
N CYS A 53 -1.68 1.83 -10.51
CA CYS A 53 -1.92 3.26 -10.26
C CYS A 53 -0.85 4.24 -10.81
N GLY A 54 0.26 3.75 -11.37
CA GLY A 54 1.35 4.60 -11.85
C GLY A 54 1.92 5.49 -10.73
N LYS A 55 1.69 6.80 -10.81
CA LYS A 55 2.08 7.77 -9.76
C LYS A 55 0.99 8.04 -8.71
N GLY A 56 -0.18 7.42 -8.83
CA GLY A 56 -1.27 7.51 -7.84
C GLY A 56 -2.13 8.77 -7.94
N GLU A 57 -2.04 9.56 -9.01
CA GLU A 57 -2.79 10.82 -9.18
C GLU A 57 -4.30 10.61 -9.06
N TYR A 58 -4.82 9.53 -9.64
CA TYR A 58 -6.23 9.17 -9.56
C TYR A 58 -6.66 8.84 -8.12
N THR A 59 -6.00 7.88 -7.45
CA THR A 59 -6.30 7.53 -6.05
C THR A 59 -6.23 8.74 -5.12
N VAL A 60 -5.22 9.61 -5.26
CA VAL A 60 -5.10 10.83 -4.45
C VAL A 60 -6.24 11.81 -4.69
N ALA A 61 -6.61 12.05 -5.95
CA ALA A 61 -7.73 12.93 -6.28
C ALA A 61 -9.08 12.36 -5.79
N LEU A 62 -9.28 11.04 -5.90
CA LEU A 62 -10.48 10.36 -5.44
C LEU A 62 -10.63 10.47 -3.92
N GLY A 63 -9.56 10.24 -3.15
CA GLY A 63 -9.57 10.36 -1.69
C GLY A 63 -9.84 11.80 -1.22
N ARG A 64 -9.34 12.82 -1.95
CA ARG A 64 -9.65 14.23 -1.62
C ARG A 64 -11.11 14.60 -1.87
N ARG A 65 -11.77 13.96 -2.83
CA ARG A 65 -13.20 14.21 -3.16
C ARG A 65 -14.15 13.48 -2.23
N ASN A 66 -13.69 12.42 -1.57
CA ASN A 66 -14.47 11.55 -0.69
C ASN A 66 -13.70 11.34 0.63
N PRO A 67 -13.67 12.35 1.52
CA PRO A 67 -12.91 12.30 2.77
C PRO A 67 -13.47 11.31 3.81
#